data_AF-X0WA49-F1
#
_entry.id   AF-X0WA49-F1
#
_cell.length_a   1.000
_cell.length_b   1.000
_cell.length_c   1.000
_cell.angle_alpha   90.00
_cell.angle_beta   90.00
_cell.angle_gamma   90.00
#
_symmetry.space_group_name_H-M   'P 1'
#
loop_
_entity.id
_entity.type
_entity.pdbx_description
1 polymer ?
#
loop_
_entity_poly.entity_id
_entity_poly.type
_entity_poly.pdbx_seq_one_letter_code
_entity_poly.pdbx_strand_id
1 'polypeptide(L)'
;MEPFVGFRYPNGDEEYVAKGLYWSGDFTAGDNDTGAQTTARDRFELLRKYDFPWETVFPEVLENVSLKSLTETVLFSVTAYMYDFFYDLSDLDDFYFVPHFDPEFFKGKTYFAVIKDLVAAGLSYAYMDLPTEEEIEENGPLNKDILRVKKVTTVFPITALPEDAIEITKRDFIGKIQPALTESMANTINVSYKTFTQDPEDPEKWDSKELPITRKDTDSIVEYGIMNYDYPSSDLIQTVELAIVIANSLLVSFKIPK
;
A
#
# COMPACT_ATOMS: atom_id res chain seq x y z
N MET A 1 13.26 -23.63 -8.90
CA MET A 1 12.21 -23.89 -9.89
C MET A 1 11.28 -22.70 -9.80
N GLU A 2 11.15 -21.92 -10.86
CA GLU A 2 10.26 -20.74 -10.87
C GLU A 2 8.83 -21.19 -11.20
N PRO A 3 7.82 -20.76 -10.42
CA PRO A 3 6.44 -21.05 -10.75
C PRO A 3 5.98 -20.19 -11.94
N PHE A 4 5.32 -20.85 -12.90
CA PHE A 4 4.70 -20.21 -14.05
C PHE A 4 3.19 -20.46 -14.02
N VAL A 5 2.42 -19.47 -14.44
CA VAL A 5 1.01 -19.68 -14.83
C VAL A 5 0.98 -19.76 -16.35
N GLY A 6 0.51 -20.90 -16.85
CA GLY A 6 0.36 -21.15 -18.28
C GLY A 6 -1.07 -20.90 -18.75
N PHE A 7 -1.23 -20.25 -19.89
CA PHE A 7 -2.47 -20.19 -20.66
C PHE A 7 -2.26 -20.97 -21.96
N ARG A 8 -3.17 -21.90 -22.26
CA ARG A 8 -3.22 -22.53 -23.58
C ARG A 8 -4.38 -21.92 -24.36
N TYR A 9 -4.06 -21.28 -25.47
CA TYR A 9 -5.03 -20.65 -26.36
C TYR A 9 -5.68 -21.71 -27.27
N PRO A 10 -6.90 -21.45 -27.79
CA PRO A 10 -7.60 -22.40 -28.67
C PRO A 10 -6.87 -22.72 -29.98
N ASN A 11 -5.95 -21.86 -30.41
CA ASN A 11 -5.09 -22.06 -31.57
C ASN A 11 -3.89 -23.00 -31.29
N GLY A 12 -3.72 -23.46 -30.05
CA GLY A 12 -2.64 -24.35 -29.63
C GLY A 12 -1.42 -23.62 -29.05
N ASP A 13 -1.40 -22.29 -29.06
CA ASP A 13 -0.30 -21.52 -28.48
C ASP A 13 -0.31 -21.62 -26.95
N GLU A 14 0.87 -21.66 -26.37
CA GLU A 14 1.07 -21.68 -24.92
C GLU A 14 1.83 -20.43 -24.49
N GLU A 15 1.25 -19.69 -23.55
CA GLU A 15 1.88 -18.53 -22.92
C GLU A 15 2.14 -18.85 -21.45
N TYR A 16 3.39 -18.70 -21.03
CA TYR A 16 3.80 -18.93 -19.64
C TYR A 16 4.23 -17.62 -19.01
N VAL A 17 3.50 -17.18 -17.99
CA VAL A 17 3.83 -15.99 -17.20
C VAL A 17 4.53 -16.45 -15.94
N ALA A 18 5.83 -16.14 -15.81
CA ALA A 18 6.56 -16.31 -14.56
C ALA A 18 5.82 -15.55 -13.46
N LYS A 19 5.67 -16.14 -12.27
CA LYS A 19 4.96 -15.47 -11.17
C LYS A 19 5.90 -14.88 -10.11
N GLY A 20 7.20 -15.02 -10.28
CA GLY A 20 8.20 -14.56 -9.30
C GLY A 20 8.60 -15.64 -8.32
N LEU A 21 9.37 -15.27 -7.29
CA LEU A 21 9.82 -16.21 -6.27
C LEU A 21 8.78 -16.27 -5.15
N TYR A 22 8.20 -17.46 -4.93
CA TYR A 22 7.33 -17.70 -3.79
C TYR A 22 7.98 -18.65 -2.81
N TRP A 23 7.77 -18.38 -1.53
CA TRP A 23 8.16 -19.28 -0.47
C TRP A 23 6.99 -20.20 -0.16
N SER A 24 7.18 -21.48 -0.49
CA SER A 24 6.24 -22.53 -0.15
C SER A 24 6.37 -22.89 1.34
N GLY A 25 5.23 -23.11 1.97
CA GLY A 25 5.15 -23.78 3.25
C GLY A 25 5.23 -25.30 3.09
N ASP A 26 4.73 -26.02 4.08
CA ASP A 26 4.77 -27.48 4.09
C ASP A 26 4.07 -28.07 2.85
N PHE A 27 4.71 -29.09 2.28
CA PHE A 27 4.14 -29.88 1.20
C PHE A 27 3.29 -30.99 1.81
N THR A 28 2.05 -31.07 1.36
CA THR A 28 1.15 -32.20 1.65
C THR A 28 1.11 -33.09 0.44
N ALA A 29 1.46 -34.37 0.62
CA ALA A 29 1.35 -35.41 -0.38
C ALA A 29 0.66 -36.61 0.28
N GLY A 30 -0.33 -37.19 -0.40
CA GLY A 30 -0.97 -38.41 0.09
C GLY A 30 -0.04 -39.61 -0.10
N ASP A 31 -0.05 -40.56 0.84
CA ASP A 31 0.87 -41.72 0.84
C ASP A 31 0.82 -42.56 -0.46
N ASN A 32 -0.30 -42.50 -1.20
CA ASN A 32 -0.49 -43.18 -2.48
C ASN A 32 -0.89 -42.20 -3.62
N ASP A 33 -0.67 -40.90 -3.43
CA ASP A 33 -0.99 -39.87 -4.42
C ASP A 33 0.29 -39.48 -5.18
N THR A 34 0.15 -39.23 -6.48
CA THR A 34 1.22 -38.69 -7.32
C THR A 34 1.27 -37.16 -7.28
N GLY A 35 0.27 -36.52 -6.64
CA GLY A 35 0.19 -35.08 -6.44
C GLY A 35 0.86 -34.62 -5.14
N ALA A 36 1.42 -33.43 -5.18
CA ALA A 36 1.84 -32.68 -4.00
C ALA A 36 1.17 -31.30 -4.03
N GLN A 37 0.64 -30.85 -2.90
CA GLN A 37 0.06 -29.53 -2.72
C GLN A 37 0.89 -28.74 -1.71
N THR A 38 1.13 -27.47 -2.01
CA THR A 38 1.72 -26.50 -1.07
C THR A 38 0.99 -25.17 -1.17
N THR A 39 1.08 -24.37 -0.11
CA THR A 39 0.68 -22.95 -0.12
C THR A 39 1.94 -22.12 -0.20
N ALA A 40 2.00 -21.19 -1.16
CA ALA A 40 3.14 -20.29 -1.30
C ALA A 40 2.70 -18.84 -1.09
N ARG A 41 3.57 -18.04 -0.46
CA ARG A 41 3.37 -16.61 -0.22
C ARG A 41 4.47 -15.81 -0.88
N ASP A 42 4.16 -14.57 -1.22
CA ASP A 42 5.11 -13.61 -1.78
C ASP A 42 6.10 -13.11 -0.71
N ARG A 43 7.01 -12.23 -1.13
CA ARG A 43 8.07 -11.68 -0.29
C ARG A 43 7.56 -10.82 0.87
N PHE A 44 6.32 -10.31 0.83
CA PHE A 44 5.73 -9.58 1.96
C PHE A 44 5.59 -10.45 3.21
N GLU A 45 5.41 -11.76 3.05
CA GLU A 45 5.36 -12.66 4.20
C GLU A 45 6.68 -12.69 4.98
N LEU A 46 7.82 -12.52 4.30
CA LEU A 46 9.10 -12.39 5.00
C LEU A 46 9.14 -11.11 5.82
N LEU A 47 8.65 -9.99 5.29
CA LEU A 47 8.58 -8.71 6.01
C LEU A 47 7.67 -8.78 7.25
N ARG A 48 6.75 -9.74 7.32
CA ARG A 48 5.93 -10.00 8.52
C ARG A 48 6.67 -10.75 9.62
N LYS A 49 7.75 -11.48 9.28
CA LYS A 49 8.50 -12.33 10.22
C LYS A 49 9.63 -11.58 10.93
N TYR A 50 10.07 -10.45 10.37
CA TYR A 50 11.17 -9.66 10.93
C TYR A 50 10.63 -8.43 11.66
N ASP A 51 11.03 -8.31 12.92
CA ASP A 51 10.82 -7.10 13.71
C ASP A 51 11.65 -5.95 13.12
N PHE A 52 11.08 -4.75 13.08
CA PHE A 52 11.78 -3.57 12.60
C PHE A 52 12.71 -3.03 13.70
N PRO A 53 14.03 -2.95 13.47
CA PRO A 53 14.99 -2.50 14.47
C PRO A 53 15.01 -0.97 14.56
N TRP A 54 13.89 -0.39 15.02
CA TRP A 54 13.60 1.04 14.99
C TRP A 54 14.69 1.90 15.64
N GLU A 55 15.23 1.52 16.80
CA GLU A 55 16.32 2.25 17.50
C GLU A 55 17.63 2.31 16.69
N THR A 56 17.90 1.28 15.88
CA THR A 56 19.13 1.21 15.08
C THR A 56 18.97 1.94 13.75
N VAL A 57 17.78 1.89 13.16
CA VAL A 57 17.50 2.52 11.86
C VAL A 57 17.25 4.02 12.02
N PHE A 58 16.58 4.42 13.10
CA PHE A 58 16.30 5.81 13.45
C PHE A 58 16.77 6.06 14.90
N PRO A 59 18.03 6.49 15.10
CA PRO A 59 18.59 6.64 16.43
C PRO A 59 18.10 7.89 17.19
N GLU A 60 17.47 8.82 16.48
CA GLU A 60 17.02 10.10 17.03
C GLU A 60 15.69 10.53 16.41
N VAL A 61 15.01 11.44 17.12
CA VAL A 61 13.80 12.11 16.62
C VAL A 61 14.18 12.95 15.40
N LEU A 62 13.38 12.84 14.34
CA LEU A 62 13.58 13.59 13.10
C LEU A 62 12.52 14.69 12.95
N GLU A 63 12.91 15.82 12.38
CA GLU A 63 12.00 16.92 12.11
C GLU A 63 11.86 17.19 10.61
N ASN A 64 10.65 17.51 10.18
CA ASN A 64 10.32 17.89 8.79
C ASN A 64 10.89 16.92 7.75
N VAL A 65 10.78 15.62 8.01
CA VAL A 65 11.26 14.56 7.13
C VAL A 65 10.17 14.17 6.13
N SER A 66 10.53 13.93 4.87
CA SER A 66 9.54 13.47 3.89
C SER A 66 9.17 12.01 4.14
N LEU A 67 7.91 11.67 3.89
CA LEU A 67 7.41 10.30 4.02
C LEU A 67 8.14 9.35 3.07
N LYS A 68 8.56 9.84 1.91
CA LYS A 68 9.39 9.09 0.96
C LYS A 68 10.75 8.76 1.53
N SER A 69 11.46 9.74 2.14
CA SER A 69 12.75 9.49 2.78
C SER A 69 12.65 8.52 3.96
N LEU A 70 11.59 8.61 4.76
CA LEU A 70 11.32 7.61 5.81
C LEU A 70 11.12 6.21 5.20
N THR A 71 10.33 6.11 4.14
CA THR A 71 10.05 4.84 3.45
C THR A 71 11.31 4.25 2.83
N GLU A 72 12.11 5.06 2.16
CA GLU A 72 13.40 4.66 1.60
C GLU A 72 14.35 4.13 2.68
N THR A 73 14.43 4.83 3.82
CA THR A 73 15.27 4.40 4.95
C THR A 73 14.85 3.03 5.49
N VAL A 74 13.55 2.82 5.69
CA VAL A 74 13.00 1.53 6.15
C VAL A 74 13.26 0.42 5.13
N LEU A 75 13.01 0.68 3.85
CA LEU A 75 13.20 -0.32 2.79
C LEU A 75 14.67 -0.64 2.55
N PHE A 76 15.56 0.35 2.66
CA PHE A 76 16.99 0.14 2.60
C PHE A 76 17.48 -0.74 3.75
N SER A 77 16.95 -0.58 4.97
CA SER A 77 17.38 -1.42 6.11
C SER A 77 16.97 -2.90 5.96
N VAL A 78 15.95 -3.21 5.14
CA VAL A 78 15.59 -4.60 4.78
C VAL A 78 16.75 -5.32 4.10
N THR A 79 17.58 -4.60 3.33
CA THR A 79 18.69 -5.20 2.56
C THR A 79 19.73 -5.90 3.44
N ALA A 80 19.79 -5.56 4.73
CA ALA A 80 20.62 -6.25 5.72
C ALA A 80 20.18 -7.71 5.97
N TYR A 81 18.90 -8.02 5.74
CA TYR A 81 18.31 -9.35 5.90
C TYR A 81 18.03 -10.03 4.55
N MET A 82 17.80 -9.23 3.51
CA MET A 82 17.46 -9.67 2.16
C MET A 82 18.34 -8.93 1.16
N TYR A 83 19.53 -9.45 0.88
CA TYR A 83 20.53 -8.78 0.04
C TYR A 83 20.07 -8.55 -1.41
N ASP A 84 19.10 -9.35 -1.88
CA ASP A 84 18.48 -9.27 -3.20
C ASP A 84 17.16 -8.48 -3.19
N PHE A 85 16.90 -7.71 -2.13
CA PHE A 85 15.70 -6.90 -2.01
C PHE A 85 15.82 -5.60 -2.81
N PHE A 86 14.91 -5.44 -3.77
CA PHE A 86 14.78 -4.23 -4.58
C PHE A 86 13.43 -3.58 -4.35
N TYR A 87 13.42 -2.26 -4.42
CA TYR A 87 12.21 -1.48 -4.25
C TYR A 87 12.19 -0.28 -5.19
N ASP A 88 10.99 0.21 -5.48
CA ASP A 88 10.73 1.34 -6.35
C ASP A 88 9.78 2.33 -5.66
N LEU A 89 10.30 3.54 -5.40
CA LEU A 89 9.59 4.67 -4.80
C LEU A 89 9.45 5.86 -5.77
N SER A 90 9.69 5.65 -7.07
CA SER A 90 9.72 6.71 -8.09
C SER A 90 8.43 7.52 -8.19
N ASP A 91 7.30 6.92 -7.80
CA ASP A 91 5.97 7.53 -7.89
C ASP A 91 5.58 8.31 -6.62
N LEU A 92 6.38 8.24 -5.55
CA LEU A 92 6.14 8.99 -4.32
C LEU A 92 6.67 10.43 -4.41
N ASP A 93 5.88 11.38 -3.91
CA ASP A 93 6.29 12.78 -3.81
C ASP A 93 7.05 13.03 -2.50
N ASP A 94 8.06 13.90 -2.59
CA ASP A 94 8.77 14.43 -1.42
C ASP A 94 7.97 15.51 -0.67
N PHE A 95 6.78 15.89 -1.14
CA PHE A 95 5.98 16.98 -0.58
C PHE A 95 5.23 16.61 0.72
N TYR A 96 5.07 15.32 1.02
CA TYR A 96 4.42 14.88 2.25
C TYR A 96 5.43 14.82 3.39
N PHE A 97 5.46 15.88 4.19
CA PHE A 97 6.36 15.99 5.34
C PHE A 97 5.69 15.56 6.64
N VAL A 98 6.48 14.88 7.48
CA VAL A 98 6.18 14.58 8.87
C VAL A 98 6.95 15.62 9.71
N PRO A 99 6.27 16.64 10.29
CA PRO A 99 6.92 17.70 11.06
C PRO A 99 7.72 17.17 12.24
N HIS A 100 7.21 16.15 12.94
CA HIS A 100 7.88 15.53 14.08
C HIS A 100 7.78 14.01 14.00
N PHE A 101 8.88 13.32 13.72
CA PHE A 101 8.93 11.87 13.65
C PHE A 101 9.68 11.31 14.86
N ASP A 102 8.95 10.64 15.75
CA ASP A 102 9.51 9.86 16.84
C ASP A 102 9.68 8.39 16.40
N PRO A 103 10.90 7.83 16.43
CA PRO A 103 11.16 6.42 16.15
C PRO A 103 10.31 5.44 16.96
N GLU A 104 9.88 5.82 18.18
CA GLU A 104 9.00 5.01 19.01
C GLU A 104 7.64 4.70 18.35
N PHE A 105 7.22 5.48 17.34
CA PHE A 105 6.03 5.17 16.53
C PHE A 105 6.10 3.77 15.88
N PHE A 106 7.31 3.22 15.71
CA PHE A 106 7.55 1.89 15.15
C PHE A 106 7.94 0.83 16.18
N LYS A 107 7.89 1.15 17.47
CA LYS A 107 8.24 0.24 18.56
C LYS A 107 7.41 -1.05 18.53
N GLY A 108 8.11 -2.18 18.48
CA GLY A 108 7.49 -3.51 18.48
C GLY A 108 6.73 -3.87 17.19
N LYS A 109 6.90 -3.10 16.11
CA LYS A 109 6.29 -3.39 14.80
C LYS A 109 7.23 -4.22 13.94
N THR A 110 6.66 -5.06 13.08
CA THR A 110 7.40 -5.75 12.02
C THR A 110 7.61 -4.83 10.83
N TYR A 111 8.55 -5.16 9.95
CA TYR A 111 8.76 -4.41 8.70
C TYR A 111 7.46 -4.22 7.92
N PHE A 112 6.64 -5.27 7.82
CA PHE A 112 5.34 -5.18 7.15
C PHE A 112 4.42 -4.13 7.78
N ALA A 113 4.33 -4.10 9.11
CA ALA A 113 3.48 -3.14 9.81
C ALA A 113 3.99 -1.69 9.64
N VAL A 114 5.31 -1.49 9.70
CA VAL A 114 5.94 -0.18 9.46
C VAL A 114 5.68 0.31 8.04
N ILE A 115 5.91 -0.54 7.03
CA ILE A 115 5.63 -0.20 5.62
C ILE A 115 4.14 0.09 5.43
N LYS A 116 3.25 -0.70 6.05
CA LYS A 116 1.81 -0.45 5.99
C LYS A 116 1.45 0.93 6.55
N ASP A 117 2.03 1.33 7.68
CA ASP A 117 1.76 2.63 8.30
C ASP A 117 2.26 3.79 7.43
N LEU A 118 3.46 3.65 6.86
CA LEU A 118 4.03 4.63 5.92
C LEU A 118 3.16 4.76 4.65
N VAL A 119 2.80 3.64 4.04
CA VAL A 119 1.99 3.58 2.83
C VAL A 119 0.58 4.16 3.07
N ALA A 120 0.00 3.88 4.24
CA ALA A 120 -1.27 4.46 4.64
C ALA A 120 -1.15 5.97 4.88
N ALA A 121 -0.09 6.45 5.53
CA ALA A 121 0.10 7.90 5.72
C ALA A 121 0.19 8.66 4.39
N GLY A 122 0.72 8.03 3.34
CA GLY A 122 0.92 8.61 2.01
C GLY A 122 -0.19 8.33 1.01
N LEU A 123 -1.33 7.78 1.43
CA LEU A 123 -2.41 7.29 0.53
C LEU A 123 -1.84 6.56 -0.70
N SER A 124 -1.01 5.56 -0.42
CA SER A 124 -0.29 4.79 -1.42
C SER A 124 -0.67 3.32 -1.35
N TYR A 125 -0.18 2.54 -2.31
CA TYR A 125 -0.26 1.09 -2.37
C TYR A 125 1.15 0.52 -2.48
N ALA A 126 1.44 -0.49 -1.68
CA ALA A 126 2.64 -1.30 -1.81
C ALA A 126 2.26 -2.70 -2.30
N TYR A 127 2.97 -3.18 -3.33
CA TYR A 127 2.78 -4.51 -3.89
C TYR A 127 4.11 -5.08 -4.40
N MET A 128 4.21 -6.40 -4.46
CA MET A 128 5.33 -7.08 -5.11
C MET A 128 5.02 -7.19 -6.60
N ASP A 129 6.01 -6.87 -7.43
CA ASP A 129 5.93 -6.93 -8.87
C ASP A 129 7.16 -7.61 -9.47
N LEU A 130 7.04 -8.03 -10.72
CA LEU A 130 8.19 -8.49 -11.49
C LEU A 130 8.94 -7.28 -12.08
N PRO A 131 10.26 -7.39 -12.26
CA PRO A 131 10.99 -6.41 -13.04
C PRO A 131 10.51 -6.43 -14.50
N THR A 132 10.54 -5.26 -15.15
CA THR A 132 10.35 -5.13 -16.59
C THR A 132 11.58 -5.67 -17.35
N GLU A 133 11.44 -5.93 -18.65
CA GLU A 133 12.58 -6.33 -19.50
C GLU A 133 13.72 -5.29 -19.42
N GLU A 134 13.39 -4.00 -19.44
CA GLU A 134 14.35 -2.90 -19.29
C GLU A 134 15.07 -2.95 -17.93
N GLU A 135 14.33 -3.17 -16.84
CA GLU A 135 14.90 -3.28 -15.49
C GLU A 135 15.81 -4.52 -15.35
N ILE A 136 15.49 -5.63 -16.05
CA ILE A 136 16.33 -6.84 -16.10
C ILE A 136 17.61 -6.58 -16.91
N GLU A 137 17.51 -5.89 -18.04
CA GLU A 137 18.68 -5.54 -18.86
C GLU A 137 19.65 -4.62 -18.12
N GLU A 138 19.11 -3.68 -17.33
CA GLU A 138 19.91 -2.73 -16.55
C GLU A 138 20.53 -3.36 -15.29
N ASN A 139 19.76 -4.15 -14.53
CA ASN A 139 20.14 -4.61 -13.19
C ASN A 139 20.53 -6.10 -13.13
N GLY A 140 20.34 -6.83 -14.23
CA GLY A 140 20.63 -8.26 -14.35
C GLY A 140 19.52 -9.18 -13.82
N PRO A 141 19.58 -10.49 -14.13
CA PRO A 141 18.52 -11.47 -13.84
C PRO A 141 18.43 -11.89 -12.36
N LEU A 142 19.22 -11.26 -11.47
CA LEU A 142 19.25 -11.56 -10.04
C LEU A 142 17.99 -11.04 -9.31
N ASN A 143 17.35 -10.01 -9.85
CA ASN A 143 16.26 -9.32 -9.19
C ASN A 143 14.95 -9.94 -9.65
N LYS A 144 14.40 -10.86 -8.86
CA LYS A 144 13.20 -11.60 -9.30
C LYS A 144 11.89 -10.92 -8.94
N ASP A 145 11.91 -10.10 -7.88
CA ASP A 145 10.74 -9.37 -7.41
C ASP A 145 11.17 -7.97 -6.92
N ILE A 146 10.37 -6.95 -7.23
CA ILE A 146 10.55 -5.56 -6.79
C ILE A 146 9.36 -5.18 -5.91
N LEU A 147 9.62 -4.61 -4.74
CA LEU A 147 8.56 -3.97 -3.95
C LEU A 147 8.28 -2.59 -4.53
N ARG A 148 7.13 -2.40 -5.15
CA ARG A 148 6.71 -1.10 -5.68
C ARG A 148 5.81 -0.39 -4.69
N VAL A 149 6.12 0.86 -4.37
CA VAL A 149 5.20 1.75 -3.67
C VAL A 149 4.74 2.84 -4.64
N LYS A 150 3.45 2.85 -4.92
CA LYS A 150 2.81 3.75 -5.89
C LYS A 150 1.64 4.47 -5.25
N LYS A 151 1.33 5.70 -5.66
CA LYS A 151 0.15 6.43 -5.20
C LYS A 151 -1.11 5.68 -5.59
N VAL A 152 -2.16 5.80 -4.76
CA VAL A 152 -3.49 5.24 -5.09
C VAL A 152 -3.98 5.69 -6.46
N THR A 153 -3.75 6.95 -6.82
CA THR A 153 -4.15 7.52 -8.11
C THR A 153 -3.40 6.95 -9.31
N THR A 154 -2.20 6.42 -9.10
CA THR A 154 -1.40 5.79 -10.17
C THR A 154 -1.85 4.34 -10.38
N VAL A 155 -2.12 3.62 -9.29
CA VAL A 155 -2.58 2.21 -9.35
C VAL A 155 -4.03 2.12 -9.81
N PHE A 156 -4.87 3.04 -9.32
CA PHE A 156 -6.28 3.17 -9.67
C PHE A 156 -6.49 4.56 -10.24
N PRO A 157 -6.17 4.77 -11.54
CA PRO A 157 -6.41 6.04 -12.18
C PRO A 157 -7.88 6.41 -11.99
N ILE A 158 -8.09 7.61 -11.45
CA ILE A 158 -9.40 8.25 -11.39
C ILE A 158 -9.74 8.74 -12.79
N THR A 159 -9.82 7.81 -13.75
CA THR A 159 -10.37 8.09 -15.07
C THR A 159 -11.87 8.00 -14.97
N ALA A 160 -12.56 8.98 -15.56
CA ALA A 160 -13.98 8.82 -15.87
C ALA A 160 -14.17 7.46 -16.57
N LEU A 161 -15.26 6.76 -16.25
CA LEU A 161 -15.68 5.61 -17.04
C LEU A 161 -15.58 6.01 -18.53
N PRO A 162 -15.03 5.15 -19.42
CA PRO A 162 -14.98 5.46 -20.84
C PRO A 162 -16.37 5.93 -21.31
N GLU A 163 -16.45 6.97 -22.15
CA GLU A 163 -17.71 7.61 -22.57
C GLU A 163 -18.73 6.61 -23.19
N ASP A 164 -18.23 5.44 -23.57
CA ASP A 164 -18.90 4.29 -24.18
C ASP A 164 -19.34 3.20 -23.18
N ALA A 165 -19.18 3.39 -21.86
CA ALA A 165 -19.63 2.46 -20.81
C ALA A 165 -21.15 2.52 -20.53
N ILE A 166 -22.00 2.65 -21.56
CA ILE A 166 -23.45 2.89 -21.40
C ILE A 166 -24.30 1.60 -21.53
N GLU A 167 -23.79 0.50 -22.09
CA GLU A 167 -24.55 -0.76 -22.16
C GLU A 167 -23.99 -1.83 -21.23
N ILE A 168 -24.67 -2.03 -20.09
CA ILE A 168 -24.49 -3.22 -19.25
C ILE A 168 -25.11 -4.42 -19.99
N THR A 169 -24.28 -5.27 -20.56
CA THR A 169 -24.66 -6.53 -21.19
C THR A 169 -24.58 -7.69 -20.18
N LYS A 170 -25.23 -8.81 -20.51
CA LYS A 170 -25.13 -10.06 -19.72
C LYS A 170 -23.69 -10.59 -19.59
N ARG A 171 -22.75 -10.12 -20.43
CA ARG A 171 -21.32 -10.51 -20.38
C ARG A 171 -20.50 -9.70 -19.38
N ASP A 172 -21.01 -8.56 -18.92
CA ASP A 172 -20.30 -7.68 -17.97
C ASP A 172 -20.32 -8.22 -16.52
N PHE A 173 -21.17 -9.22 -16.22
CA PHE A 173 -21.19 -9.95 -14.94
C PHE A 173 -19.93 -10.79 -14.67
N ILE A 174 -19.08 -11.01 -15.68
CA ILE A 174 -17.83 -11.80 -15.57
C ILE A 174 -16.59 -10.91 -15.72
N GLY A 175 -16.76 -9.61 -16.00
CA GLY A 175 -15.68 -8.64 -16.05
C GLY A 175 -15.17 -8.27 -14.65
N LYS A 176 -13.91 -7.86 -14.56
CA LYS A 176 -13.24 -7.40 -13.33
C LYS A 176 -13.75 -6.04 -12.80
N ILE A 177 -14.72 -5.43 -13.51
CA ILE A 177 -15.39 -4.18 -13.17
C ILE A 177 -16.72 -4.58 -12.53
N GLN A 178 -16.70 -4.82 -11.23
CA GLN A 178 -17.90 -5.15 -10.47
C GLN A 178 -18.32 -3.92 -9.69
N PRO A 179 -19.50 -3.32 -9.96
CA PRO A 179 -19.89 -2.08 -9.29
C PRO A 179 -19.69 -2.24 -7.80
N ALA A 180 -18.98 -1.26 -7.21
CA ALA A 180 -18.69 -1.25 -5.79
C ALA A 180 -19.97 -1.58 -5.01
N LEU A 181 -19.88 -2.55 -4.08
CA LEU A 181 -20.99 -2.86 -3.19
C LEU A 181 -21.46 -1.54 -2.56
N THR A 182 -22.76 -1.27 -2.51
CA THR A 182 -23.26 -0.01 -1.93
C THR A 182 -22.74 0.19 -0.50
N GLU A 183 -22.50 -0.91 0.22
CA GLU A 183 -21.88 -0.95 1.56
C GLU A 183 -20.42 -0.44 1.60
N SER A 184 -19.74 -0.43 0.44
CA SER A 184 -18.38 0.09 0.26
C SER A 184 -18.34 1.52 -0.28
N MET A 185 -19.49 2.14 -0.56
CA MET A 185 -19.57 3.55 -0.93
C MET A 185 -19.51 4.43 0.31
N ALA A 186 -18.83 5.56 0.21
CA ALA A 186 -18.77 6.57 1.27
C ALA A 186 -18.90 7.97 0.68
N ASN A 187 -19.77 8.78 1.27
CA ASN A 187 -19.97 10.19 0.90
C ASN A 187 -19.60 11.16 2.03
N THR A 188 -19.18 10.63 3.18
CA THR A 188 -18.58 11.37 4.29
C THR A 188 -17.30 10.67 4.71
N ILE A 189 -16.16 11.34 4.54
CA ILE A 189 -14.83 10.83 4.92
C ILE A 189 -14.34 11.57 6.15
N ASN A 190 -14.01 10.83 7.21
CA ASN A 190 -13.37 11.36 8.40
C ASN A 190 -11.90 10.93 8.40
N VAL A 191 -11.00 11.89 8.54
CA VAL A 191 -9.56 11.66 8.68
C VAL A 191 -9.10 12.43 9.90
N SER A 192 -8.36 11.81 10.80
CA SER A 192 -7.69 12.52 11.88
C SER A 192 -6.22 12.79 11.54
N TYR A 193 -5.70 13.90 12.04
CA TYR A 193 -4.27 14.20 12.04
C TYR A 193 -3.81 14.52 13.45
N LYS A 194 -2.55 14.22 13.75
CA LYS A 194 -1.95 14.44 15.07
C LYS A 194 -0.91 15.54 15.03
N THR A 195 -1.06 16.54 15.87
CA THR A 195 -0.03 17.56 16.07
C THR A 195 0.77 17.24 17.32
N PHE A 196 2.09 17.38 17.24
CA PHE A 196 2.99 17.19 18.38
C PHE A 196 3.53 18.56 18.78
N THR A 197 3.39 18.91 20.05
CA THR A 197 3.91 20.16 20.62
C THR A 197 4.76 19.83 21.83
N GLN A 198 5.98 20.35 21.84
CA GLN A 198 6.88 20.19 22.98
C GLN A 198 6.33 20.93 24.21
N ASP A 199 6.40 20.29 25.37
CA ASP A 199 5.98 20.88 26.63
C ASP A 199 6.95 22.04 26.99
N PRO A 200 6.47 23.27 27.23
CA PRO A 200 7.32 24.40 27.56
C PRO A 200 8.03 24.25 28.91
N GLU A 201 7.53 23.40 29.82
CA GLU A 201 8.14 23.15 31.13
C GLU A 201 9.11 21.95 31.12
N ASP A 202 8.94 21.02 30.18
CA ASP A 202 9.77 19.82 30.03
C ASP A 202 10.09 19.55 28.55
N PRO A 203 11.27 19.97 28.06
CA PRO A 203 11.68 19.77 26.67
C PRO A 203 11.80 18.30 26.23
N GLU A 204 11.85 17.35 27.16
CA GLU A 204 11.87 15.92 26.80
C GLU A 204 10.45 15.37 26.55
N LYS A 205 9.42 16.11 26.95
CA LYS A 205 8.04 15.69 26.85
C LYS A 205 7.33 16.32 25.65
N TRP A 206 6.72 15.48 24.84
CA TRP A 206 5.91 15.88 23.69
C TRP A 206 4.45 15.54 23.95
N ASP A 207 3.60 16.56 23.88
CA ASP A 207 2.15 16.38 23.95
C ASP A 207 1.60 16.18 22.54
N SER A 208 0.81 15.12 22.36
CA SER A 208 0.10 14.85 21.10
C SER A 208 -1.35 15.28 21.19
N LYS A 209 -1.86 15.88 20.11
CA LYS A 209 -3.26 16.26 19.97
C LYS A 209 -3.82 15.75 18.66
N GLU A 210 -4.85 14.92 18.73
CA GLU A 210 -5.57 14.44 17.57
C GLU A 210 -6.70 15.40 17.19
N LEU A 211 -6.75 15.77 15.92
CA LEU A 211 -7.71 16.72 15.35
C LEU A 211 -8.45 16.07 14.17
N PRO A 212 -9.79 16.04 14.19
CA PRO A 212 -10.57 15.46 13.11
C PRO A 212 -10.76 16.43 11.93
N ILE A 213 -10.76 15.89 10.72
CA ILE A 213 -11.16 16.54 9.48
C ILE A 213 -12.25 15.69 8.84
N THR A 214 -13.38 16.33 8.51
CA THR A 214 -14.47 15.69 7.78
C THR A 214 -14.62 16.33 6.40
N ARG A 215 -14.78 15.51 5.37
CA ARG A 215 -15.17 15.90 4.01
C ARG A 215 -16.47 15.21 3.63
N LYS A 216 -17.37 15.96 2.99
CA LYS A 216 -18.72 15.52 2.67
C LYS A 216 -19.04 15.85 1.23
N ASP A 217 -19.78 14.96 0.60
CA ASP A 217 -20.40 15.20 -0.68
C ASP A 217 -21.90 15.45 -0.48
N THR A 218 -22.30 16.72 -0.47
CA THR A 218 -23.68 17.10 -0.13
C THR A 218 -24.71 16.53 -1.10
N ASP A 219 -24.37 16.45 -2.38
CA ASP A 219 -25.29 16.00 -3.42
C ASP A 219 -25.61 14.50 -3.24
N SER A 220 -24.57 13.67 -3.09
CA SER A 220 -24.76 12.24 -2.79
C SER A 220 -25.41 11.99 -1.44
N ILE A 221 -25.24 12.86 -0.44
CA ILE A 221 -25.91 12.71 0.87
C ILE A 221 -27.42 12.92 0.75
N VAL A 222 -27.86 13.86 -0.10
CA VAL A 222 -29.29 14.09 -0.33
C VAL A 222 -29.95 12.87 -0.98
N GLU A 223 -29.24 12.21 -1.90
CA GLU A 223 -29.76 11.08 -2.65
C GLU A 223 -29.67 9.75 -1.89
N TYR A 224 -28.54 9.48 -1.23
CA TYR A 224 -28.23 8.17 -0.65
C TYR A 224 -28.18 8.16 0.89
N GLY A 225 -28.42 9.31 1.54
CA GLY A 225 -28.23 9.45 2.98
C GLY A 225 -26.75 9.50 3.37
N ILE A 226 -26.44 9.54 4.67
CA ILE A 226 -25.06 9.65 5.16
C ILE A 226 -24.39 8.26 5.16
N MET A 227 -23.28 8.13 4.43
CA MET A 227 -22.42 6.96 4.40
C MET A 227 -21.01 7.37 4.85
N ASN A 228 -20.63 6.95 6.06
CA ASN A 228 -19.38 7.35 6.70
C ASN A 228 -18.26 6.35 6.40
N TYR A 229 -17.07 6.88 6.16
CA TYR A 229 -15.83 6.13 6.19
C TYR A 229 -14.82 6.82 7.09
N ASP A 230 -14.33 6.10 8.09
CA ASP A 230 -13.34 6.57 9.05
C ASP A 230 -11.95 6.06 8.63
N TYR A 231 -11.07 6.98 8.27
CA TYR A 231 -9.69 6.66 7.94
C TYR A 231 -8.93 6.20 9.19
N PRO A 232 -8.09 5.17 9.09
CA PRO A 232 -7.28 4.73 10.22
C PRO A 232 -6.43 5.88 10.78
N SER A 233 -6.46 6.07 12.10
CA SER A 233 -5.60 7.04 12.79
C SER A 233 -4.13 6.64 12.60
N SER A 234 -3.26 7.63 12.36
CA SER A 234 -1.83 7.44 12.14
C SER A 234 -1.04 8.58 12.78
N ASP A 235 0.06 8.24 13.46
CA ASP A 235 1.00 9.22 14.04
C ASP A 235 1.79 9.96 12.97
N LEU A 236 1.81 9.46 11.73
CA LEU A 236 2.53 10.06 10.60
C LEU A 236 1.70 11.11 9.86
N ILE A 237 0.38 11.16 10.05
CA ILE A 237 -0.49 12.19 9.46
C ILE A 237 -0.53 13.37 10.42
N GLN A 238 0.27 14.39 10.16
CA GLN A 238 0.46 15.48 11.13
C GLN A 238 0.10 16.88 10.62
N THR A 239 -0.13 17.02 9.32
CA THR A 239 -0.53 18.29 8.72
C THR A 239 -1.98 18.25 8.29
N VAL A 240 -2.66 19.39 8.46
CA VAL A 240 -4.04 19.55 7.99
C VAL A 240 -4.12 19.39 6.46
N GLU A 241 -3.10 19.84 5.74
CA GLU A 241 -3.04 19.74 4.29
C GLU A 241 -3.01 18.28 3.82
N LEU A 242 -2.17 17.43 4.43
CA LEU A 242 -2.13 16.00 4.14
C LEU A 242 -3.47 15.33 4.44
N ALA A 243 -4.07 15.61 5.60
CA ALA A 243 -5.37 15.05 5.96
C ALA A 243 -6.48 15.45 4.98
N ILE A 244 -6.45 16.70 4.49
CA ILE A 244 -7.38 17.18 3.45
C ILE A 244 -7.15 16.46 2.12
N VAL A 245 -5.90 16.29 1.70
CA VAL A 245 -5.54 15.56 0.47
C VAL A 245 -6.05 14.12 0.54
N ILE A 246 -5.84 13.44 1.67
CA ILE A 246 -6.33 12.07 1.90
C ILE A 246 -7.86 12.05 1.82
N ALA A 247 -8.54 12.92 2.56
CA ALA A 247 -9.99 12.96 2.62
C ALA A 247 -10.64 13.23 1.25
N ASN A 248 -10.09 14.18 0.49
CA ASN A 248 -10.58 14.53 -0.84
C ASN A 248 -10.35 13.39 -1.84
N SER A 249 -9.15 12.80 -1.84
CA SER A 249 -8.80 11.72 -2.77
C SER A 249 -9.66 10.48 -2.52
N LEU A 250 -9.91 10.13 -1.25
CA LEU A 250 -10.81 9.05 -0.89
C LEU A 250 -12.25 9.36 -1.30
N LEU A 251 -12.76 10.56 -1.01
CA LEU A 251 -14.11 10.96 -1.38
C LEU A 251 -14.35 10.83 -2.89
N VAL A 252 -13.36 11.19 -3.72
CA VAL A 252 -13.44 10.98 -5.18
C VAL A 252 -13.39 9.49 -5.52
N SER A 253 -12.51 8.71 -4.89
CA SER A 253 -12.39 7.27 -5.17
C SER A 253 -13.65 6.48 -4.83
N PHE A 254 -14.39 6.87 -3.79
CA PHE A 254 -15.65 6.22 -3.40
C PHE A 254 -16.84 6.59 -4.32
N LYS A 255 -16.69 7.61 -5.18
CA LYS A 255 -17.70 7.96 -6.20
C LYS A 255 -17.59 7.11 -7.46
N ILE A 256 -16.41 6.58 -7.78
CA ILE A 256 -16.19 5.79 -8.99
C ILE A 256 -16.40 4.30 -8.63
N PRO A 257 -17.36 3.60 -9.26
CA PRO A 257 -17.48 2.16 -9.11
C PRO A 257 -16.16 1.51 -9.57
N LYS A 258 -15.53 0.71 -8.69
CA LYS A 258 -14.39 -0.13 -9.06
C LYS A 258 -14.83 -1.38 -9.81
#